data_AF-A0A949Y8B7-F1
#
_entry.id   AF-A0A949Y8B7-F1
#
_cell.length_a   1.000
_cell.length_b   1.000
_cell.length_c   1.000
_cell.angle_alpha   90.00
_cell.angle_beta   90.00
_cell.angle_gamma   90.00
#
_symmetry.space_group_name_H-M   'P 1'
#
loop_
_entity.id
_entity.type
_entity.pdbx_description
1 polymer ?
#
loop_
_entity_poly.entity_id
_entity_poly.type
_entity_poly.pdbx_seq_one_letter_code
_entity_poly.pdbx_strand_id
1 'polypeptide(L)'
;MQQKKFYRSLLAISTIAMFWSAPVLVRAAELQPLVVTGIALDKVATFHPVPAYPQVALALGIDGKVRIEVKVQNGHITGANALSGSPMLASSAKAWIVGNWKFKPEVSGVFTIPINYKRQA
;
A
#
# COMPACT_ATOMS: atom_id res chain seq x y z
N MET A 1 -10.98 11.54 -71.27
CA MET A 1 -10.65 10.15 -71.71
C MET A 1 -9.19 9.91 -71.31
N GLN A 2 -8.75 8.90 -70.56
CA GLN A 2 -9.24 7.54 -70.34
C GLN A 2 -8.96 7.11 -68.89
N GLN A 3 -9.99 6.53 -68.28
CA GLN A 3 -9.91 5.61 -67.16
C GLN A 3 -9.17 4.34 -67.55
N LYS A 4 -8.41 3.76 -66.61
CA LYS A 4 -8.34 2.33 -66.24
C LYS A 4 -6.93 1.99 -65.76
N LYS A 5 -6.82 1.56 -64.50
CA LYS A 5 -6.50 0.17 -64.13
C LYS A 5 -6.33 0.08 -62.61
N PHE A 6 -7.39 -0.39 -61.96
CA PHE A 6 -7.33 -0.98 -60.62
C PHE A 6 -6.36 -2.17 -60.64
N TYR A 7 -5.32 -2.12 -59.82
CA TYR A 7 -4.68 -3.33 -59.32
C TYR A 7 -4.51 -3.23 -57.80
N ARG A 8 -5.20 -4.16 -57.15
CA ARG A 8 -5.14 -4.51 -55.74
C ARG A 8 -3.73 -5.01 -55.41
N SER A 9 -3.09 -4.50 -54.37
CA SER A 9 -2.09 -5.31 -53.65
C SER A 9 -1.78 -4.78 -52.26
N LEU A 10 -2.12 -5.63 -51.28
CA LEU A 10 -1.39 -5.94 -50.06
C LEU A 10 -1.13 -4.82 -49.03
N LEU A 11 -2.09 -4.72 -48.10
CA LEU A 11 -1.89 -4.75 -46.65
C LEU A 11 -0.42 -4.76 -46.18
N ALA A 12 0.09 -3.59 -45.78
CA ALA A 12 1.13 -3.49 -44.77
C ALA A 12 0.49 -2.81 -43.55
N ILE A 13 -0.07 -3.63 -42.67
CA ILE A 13 -0.61 -3.20 -41.39
C ILE A 13 0.59 -2.78 -40.53
N SER A 14 0.85 -1.47 -40.45
CA SER A 14 1.81 -0.90 -39.51
C SER A 14 1.15 -0.88 -38.13
N THR A 15 1.24 -1.98 -37.38
CA THR A 15 0.90 -1.99 -35.96
C THR A 15 2.06 -1.38 -35.17
N ILE A 16 2.08 -0.06 -35.01
CA ILE A 16 2.90 0.56 -33.97
C ILE A 16 2.19 0.32 -32.64
N ALA A 17 2.55 -0.77 -31.97
CA ALA A 17 2.21 -0.96 -30.57
C ALA A 17 3.00 0.05 -29.74
N MET A 18 2.42 1.23 -29.51
CA MET A 18 2.86 2.14 -28.47
C MET A 18 2.70 1.41 -27.12
N PHE A 19 3.79 0.77 -26.70
CA PHE A 19 3.99 0.30 -25.33
C PHE A 19 4.07 1.54 -24.45
N TRP A 20 2.89 2.05 -24.04
CA TRP A 20 2.80 3.03 -22.98
C TRP A 20 3.30 2.35 -21.72
N SER A 21 4.54 2.64 -21.32
CA SER A 21 5.07 2.27 -20.02
C SER A 21 4.23 2.98 -18.96
N ALA A 22 3.16 2.34 -18.50
CA ALA A 22 2.56 2.74 -17.24
C ALA A 22 3.67 2.64 -16.18
N PRO A 23 3.90 3.69 -15.37
CA PRO A 23 4.80 3.54 -14.24
C PRO A 23 4.20 2.41 -13.40
N VAL A 24 4.95 1.32 -13.24
CA VAL A 24 4.62 0.27 -12.30
C VAL A 24 4.66 0.96 -10.94
N LEU A 25 3.50 1.41 -10.47
CA LEU A 25 3.32 1.81 -9.10
C LEU A 25 3.70 0.56 -8.31
N VAL A 26 4.89 0.58 -7.71
CA VAL A 26 5.41 -0.48 -6.86
C VAL A 26 4.43 -0.57 -5.69
N ARG A 27 3.39 -1.37 -5.89
CA ARG A 27 2.37 -1.66 -4.91
C ARG A 27 3.10 -2.55 -3.92
N ALA A 28 3.37 -1.99 -2.75
CA ALA A 28 3.82 -2.75 -1.59
C ALA A 28 2.92 -3.97 -1.52
N ALA A 29 3.49 -5.14 -1.81
CA ALA A 29 2.74 -6.38 -1.87
C ALA A 29 2.03 -6.55 -0.51
N GLU A 30 0.72 -6.37 -0.51
CA GLU A 30 -0.18 -6.61 0.61
C GLU A 30 -0.19 -8.11 0.90
N LEU A 31 0.90 -8.60 1.49
CA LEU A 31 0.98 -9.95 1.97
C LEU A 31 0.42 -9.97 3.39
N GLN A 32 -0.83 -10.45 3.46
CA GLN A 32 -1.59 -10.93 4.62
C GLN A 32 -2.53 -9.88 5.24
N PRO A 33 -3.78 -10.25 5.57
CA PRO A 33 -4.65 -9.38 6.35
C PRO A 33 -3.95 -9.09 7.67
N LEU A 34 -3.88 -7.81 8.03
CA LEU A 34 -3.39 -7.38 9.34
C LEU A 34 -4.29 -8.02 10.41
N VAL A 35 -3.85 -9.14 10.98
CA VAL A 35 -4.59 -9.85 12.03
C VAL A 35 -4.37 -9.10 13.33
N VAL A 36 -5.45 -8.51 13.82
CA VAL A 36 -5.50 -7.74 15.05
C VAL A 36 -6.21 -8.61 16.08
N THR A 37 -5.51 -9.20 17.06
CA THR A 37 -6.15 -9.91 18.20
C THR A 37 -7.35 -10.81 17.78
N GLY A 38 -7.23 -11.55 16.68
CA GLY A 38 -8.27 -12.45 16.13
C GLY A 38 -9.33 -11.83 15.20
N ILE A 39 -9.36 -10.51 15.02
CA ILE A 39 -10.26 -9.79 14.11
C ILE A 39 -9.45 -9.24 12.94
N ALA A 40 -9.89 -9.51 11.71
CA ALA A 40 -9.23 -8.99 10.53
C ALA A 40 -9.45 -7.46 10.42
N LEU A 41 -8.38 -6.71 10.11
CA LEU A 41 -8.41 -5.24 10.11
C LEU A 41 -9.50 -4.65 9.18
N ASP A 42 -9.80 -5.30 8.06
CA ASP A 42 -10.86 -4.92 7.12
C ASP A 42 -12.27 -4.94 7.75
N LYS A 43 -12.45 -5.68 8.85
CA LYS A 43 -13.72 -5.72 9.58
C LYS A 43 -13.89 -4.51 10.51
N VAL A 44 -12.81 -3.84 10.91
CA VAL A 44 -12.84 -2.76 11.90
C VAL A 44 -12.46 -1.40 11.34
N ALA A 45 -11.67 -1.35 10.27
CA ALA A 45 -11.24 -0.11 9.64
C ALA A 45 -12.00 0.15 8.33
N THR A 46 -12.44 1.39 8.14
CA THR A 46 -13.09 1.83 6.89
C THR A 46 -12.06 2.27 5.85
N PHE A 47 -10.89 2.74 6.30
CA PHE A 47 -9.79 3.16 5.45
C PHE A 47 -8.47 2.93 6.16
N HIS A 48 -7.58 2.13 5.57
CA HIS A 48 -6.31 1.74 6.19
C HIS A 48 -5.19 1.55 5.14
N PRO A 49 -4.76 2.63 4.45
CA PRO A 49 -3.72 2.53 3.45
C PRO A 49 -2.42 2.00 4.05
N VAL A 50 -1.72 1.18 3.27
CA VAL A 50 -0.43 0.59 3.65
C VAL A 50 0.57 1.69 4.04
N PRO A 51 1.27 1.56 5.17
CA PRO A 51 2.31 2.50 5.57
C PRO A 51 3.43 2.64 4.54
N ALA A 52 3.74 3.88 4.18
CA ALA A 52 4.87 4.17 3.30
C ALA A 52 6.19 3.74 3.93
N TYR A 53 7.07 3.14 3.12
CA TYR A 53 8.41 2.77 3.57
C TYR A 53 9.29 4.03 3.70
N PRO A 54 9.90 4.29 4.87
CA PRO A 54 10.68 5.51 5.07
C PRO A 54 11.90 5.52 4.16
N GLN A 55 12.09 6.60 3.39
CA GLN A 55 13.21 6.72 2.44
C GLN A 55 14.58 6.60 3.14
N VAL A 56 14.68 7.14 4.36
CA VAL A 56 15.90 7.01 5.18
C VAL A 56 16.12 5.56 5.62
N ALA A 57 15.07 4.79 5.92
CA ALA A 57 15.20 3.37 6.27
C ALA A 57 15.61 2.55 5.06
N LEU A 58 15.01 2.84 3.91
CA LEU A 58 15.34 2.23 2.64
C LEU A 58 16.82 2.46 2.28
N ALA A 59 17.30 3.69 2.38
CA ALA A 59 18.69 4.06 2.08
C ALA A 59 19.70 3.39 3.02
N LEU A 60 19.32 3.18 4.28
CA LEU A 60 20.16 2.50 5.28
C LEU A 60 19.98 0.97 5.29
N GLY A 61 19.12 0.42 4.43
CA GLY A 61 18.84 -1.03 4.38
C GLY A 61 18.13 -1.57 5.62
N ILE A 62 17.38 -0.73 6.34
CA ILE A 62 16.68 -1.09 7.57
C ILE A 62 15.32 -1.72 7.23
N ASP A 63 15.28 -3.04 7.20
CA ASP A 63 14.07 -3.84 7.03
C ASP A 63 13.59 -4.41 8.38
N GLY A 64 12.34 -4.88 8.44
CA GLY A 64 11.87 -5.66 9.58
C GLY A 64 10.40 -5.51 9.93
N LYS A 65 10.00 -6.30 10.93
CA LYS A 65 8.65 -6.28 11.49
C LYS A 65 8.55 -5.26 12.62
N VAL A 66 7.48 -4.49 12.59
CA VAL A 66 7.08 -3.53 13.61
C VAL A 66 5.73 -3.93 14.15
N ARG A 67 5.51 -3.74 15.45
CA ARG A 67 4.18 -3.90 16.06
C ARG A 67 3.77 -2.59 16.68
N ILE A 68 2.67 -2.01 16.21
CA ILE A 68 2.09 -0.78 16.74
C ILE A 68 0.82 -1.13 17.50
N GLU A 69 0.76 -0.74 18.76
CA GLU A 69 -0.47 -0.71 19.54
C GLU A 69 -1.22 0.58 19.23
N VAL A 70 -2.51 0.50 18.96
CA VAL A 70 -3.38 1.65 18.72
C VAL A 70 -4.60 1.54 19.61
N LYS A 71 -4.90 2.63 20.33
CA LYS A 71 -6.12 2.78 21.12
C LYS A 71 -7.14 3.55 20.30
N VAL A 72 -8.31 2.96 20.12
CA VAL A 72 -9.42 3.54 19.36
C VAL A 72 -10.62 3.73 20.30
N GLN A 73 -11.30 4.86 20.18
CA GLN A 73 -12.54 5.17 20.87
C GLN A 73 -13.51 5.80 19.87
N ASN A 74 -14.68 5.19 19.71
CA ASN A 74 -15.73 5.63 18.78
C ASN A 74 -15.20 5.88 17.35
N GLY A 75 -14.36 4.98 16.84
CA GLY A 75 -13.72 5.10 15.53
C GLY A 75 -12.53 6.09 15.46
N HIS A 76 -12.22 6.80 16.54
CA HIS A 76 -11.11 7.74 16.60
C HIS A 76 -9.88 7.15 17.28
N ILE A 77 -8.71 7.34 16.69
CA ILE A 77 -7.44 6.96 17.30
C ILE A 77 -7.12 7.95 18.43
N THR A 78 -7.09 7.45 19.65
CA THR A 78 -6.82 8.23 20.88
C THR A 78 -5.42 8.01 21.43
N GLY A 79 -4.70 6.99 20.93
CA GLY A 79 -3.32 6.74 21.30
C GLY A 79 -2.65 5.74 20.36
N ALA A 80 -1.33 5.83 20.25
CA ALA A 80 -0.54 4.87 19.49
C ALA A 80 0.86 4.69 20.09
N ASN A 81 1.28 3.45 20.31
CA ASN A 81 2.54 3.07 20.93
C ASN A 81 3.29 2.05 20.07
N ALA A 82 4.61 2.14 20.03
CA ALA A 82 5.44 1.10 19.41
C ALA A 82 5.73 0.01 20.45
N LEU A 83 5.29 -1.22 20.18
CA LEU A 83 5.57 -2.37 21.04
C LEU A 83 6.92 -3.02 20.69
N SER A 84 7.28 -3.04 19.41
CA SER A 84 8.53 -3.64 18.93
C SER A 84 8.93 -3.14 17.54
N GLY A 85 10.20 -3.34 17.19
CA GLY A 85 10.78 -3.05 15.88
C GLY A 85 11.83 -1.93 15.94
N SER A 86 12.47 -1.65 14.80
CA SER A 86 13.44 -0.54 14.70
C SER A 86 12.75 0.80 15.06
N PRO A 87 13.36 1.66 15.90
CA PRO A 87 12.78 2.95 16.27
C PRO A 87 12.36 3.81 15.07
N MET A 88 13.13 3.76 13.98
CA MET A 88 12.87 4.56 12.78
C MET A 88 11.69 4.03 11.95
N LEU A 89 11.54 2.70 11.87
CA LEU A 89 10.38 2.08 11.22
C LEU A 89 9.12 2.25 12.07
N ALA A 90 9.26 2.11 13.39
CA ALA A 90 8.16 2.22 14.33
C ALA A 90 7.60 3.65 14.44
N SER A 91 8.47 4.66 14.46
CA SER A 91 8.05 6.06 14.48
C SER A 91 7.27 6.42 13.21
N SER A 92 7.77 6.02 12.03
CA SER A 92 7.09 6.25 10.76
C SER A 92 5.76 5.50 10.66
N ALA A 93 5.74 4.21 11.03
CA ALA A 93 4.51 3.42 11.06
C ALA A 93 3.44 4.07 11.93
N LYS A 94 3.82 4.49 13.15
CA LYS A 94 2.93 5.15 14.10
C LYS A 94 2.34 6.43 13.49
N ALA A 95 3.20 7.31 12.97
CA ALA A 95 2.77 8.57 12.36
C ALA A 95 1.82 8.34 11.19
N TRP A 96 2.12 7.35 10.34
CA TRP A 96 1.28 6.99 9.21
C TRP A 96 -0.11 6.52 9.65
N ILE A 97 -0.18 5.59 10.60
CA ILE A 97 -1.46 5.06 11.08
C ILE A 97 -2.32 6.19 11.65
N VAL A 98 -1.76 7.01 12.54
CA VAL A 98 -2.49 8.11 13.18
C VAL A 98 -3.00 9.13 12.15
N GLY A 99 -2.21 9.44 11.12
CA GLY A 99 -2.56 10.44 10.12
C GLY A 99 -3.50 9.96 9.01
N ASN A 100 -3.51 8.66 8.71
CA ASN A 100 -4.14 8.16 7.49
C ASN A 100 -5.25 7.13 7.72
N TRP A 101 -5.33 6.51 8.90
CA TRP A 101 -6.30 5.45 9.13
C TRP A 101 -7.61 5.97 9.70
N LYS A 102 -8.71 5.30 9.33
CA LYS A 102 -10.05 5.56 9.85
C LYS A 102 -10.70 4.26 10.27
N PHE A 103 -11.19 4.23 11.49
CA PHE A 103 -11.94 3.11 12.03
C PHE A 103 -13.44 3.32 11.89
N LYS A 104 -14.23 2.24 11.94
CA LYS A 104 -15.68 2.34 11.99
C LYS A 104 -16.12 3.04 13.29
N PRO A 105 -17.17 3.88 13.29
CA PRO A 105 -17.62 4.61 14.48
C PRO A 105 -17.95 3.71 15.68
N GLU A 106 -18.48 2.52 15.45
CA GLU A 106 -18.81 1.52 16.47
C GLU A 106 -17.58 0.82 17.09
N VAL A 107 -16.38 1.07 16.57
CA VAL A 107 -15.15 0.41 17.03
C VAL A 107 -14.51 1.19 18.17
N SER A 108 -14.36 0.53 19.30
CA SER A 108 -13.54 0.98 20.44
C SER A 108 -12.71 -0.20 20.96
N GLY A 109 -11.48 0.07 21.37
CA GLY A 109 -10.60 -0.98 21.88
C GLY A 109 -9.12 -0.67 21.71
N VAL A 110 -8.30 -1.68 21.97
CA VAL A 110 -6.85 -1.63 21.76
C VAL A 110 -6.49 -2.69 20.71
N PHE A 111 -5.74 -2.26 19.71
CA PHE A 111 -5.42 -3.06 18.54
C PHE A 111 -3.92 -3.14 18.34
N THR A 112 -3.38 -4.33 18.11
CA THR A 112 -1.99 -4.51 17.70
C THR A 112 -1.92 -4.70 16.19
N ILE A 113 -1.20 -3.82 15.51
CA ILE A 113 -1.05 -3.77 14.06
C ILE A 113 0.38 -4.22 13.71
N PRO A 114 0.55 -5.41 13.13
CA PRO A 114 1.85 -5.87 12.65
C PRO A 114 2.14 -5.30 11.24
N ILE A 115 3.24 -4.55 11.09
CA ILE A 115 3.69 -4.02 9.79
C ILE A 115 5.03 -4.66 9.46
N ASN A 116 5.15 -5.22 8.25
CA ASN A 116 6.38 -5.83 7.79
C ASN A 116 6.97 -5.00 6.65
N TYR A 117 8.07 -4.30 6.94
CA TYR A 117 8.82 -3.58 5.94
C TYR A 117 9.85 -4.50 5.31
N LYS A 118 9.72 -4.71 4.00
CA LYS A 118 10.67 -5.44 3.18
C LYS A 118 10.95 -4.65 1.91
N ARG A 119 12.22 -4.47 1.58
CA ARG A 119 12.63 -4.08 0.23
C ARG A 119 12.05 -5.05 -0.80
N GLN A 120 11.29 -4.52 -1.75
CA GLN A 120 10.91 -5.26 -2.94
C GLN A 120 12.16 -5.37 -3.81
N ALA A 121 12.60 -6.60 -4.04
CA ALA A 121 13.71 -6.91 -4.92
C ALA A 121 13.32 -6.73 -6.39
#